data_AF-A0A969NUX3-F1
#
_entry.id   AF-A0A969NUX3-F1
#
_cell.length_a   1.000
_cell.length_b   1.000
_cell.length_c   1.000
_cell.angle_alpha   90.00
_cell.angle_beta   90.00
_cell.angle_gamma   90.00
#
_symmetry.space_group_name_H-M   'P 1'
#
loop_
_entity.id
_entity.type
_entity.pdbx_description
1 polymer ?
#
loop_
_entity_poly.entity_id
_entity_poly.type
_entity_poly.pdbx_seq_one_letter_code
_entity_poly.pdbx_strand_id
1 'polypeptide(L)'
;MRILIINENRKTMKTKIMILSLAVSCLTLFVSVEVWGQTSAKIEKVWIDYDVYENYQKGMRIHLKFSVDDMLNKKGSCVAWFYFSDGTKLKDYNGRYKTSNGHVSTSENYKPGYTSSTYNDFKIFMPYDELHLAAGSYSLKFDIGIFDHNSNQIAVSEYQNFSINPIPTNTYTQPTFTQPTYTQPTFTQPTVNCTTLQLNYKKYKENLADCEKKREQLLNQGSYILASGYISIISDWKSMIRDLEDQARKAGCVLY
;
A
#
# COMPACT_ATOMS: atom_id res chain seq x y z
N MET A 1 -77.13 41.06 -21.98
CA MET A 1 -76.11 40.96 -20.91
C MET A 1 -75.75 39.52 -20.47
N ARG A 2 -76.38 38.45 -21.00
CA ARG A 2 -76.07 37.04 -20.63
C ARG A 2 -74.94 36.38 -21.45
N ILE A 3 -74.66 36.88 -22.66
CA ILE A 3 -73.72 36.23 -23.61
C ILE A 3 -72.24 36.54 -23.29
N LEU A 4 -71.94 37.72 -22.74
CA LEU A 4 -70.56 38.12 -22.39
C LEU A 4 -69.99 37.33 -21.20
N ILE A 5 -70.80 37.04 -20.19
CA ILE A 5 -70.38 36.31 -18.97
C ILE A 5 -69.99 34.86 -19.29
N ILE A 6 -70.62 34.23 -20.28
CA ILE A 6 -70.33 32.84 -20.68
C ILE A 6 -68.96 32.75 -21.39
N ASN A 7 -68.54 33.79 -22.11
CA ASN A 7 -67.29 33.76 -22.88
C ASN A 7 -66.05 34.00 -22.00
N GLU A 8 -66.17 34.86 -20.98
CA GLU A 8 -65.13 35.10 -19.97
C GLU A 8 -64.86 33.87 -19.11
N ASN A 9 -65.92 33.19 -18.67
CA ASN A 9 -65.82 31.92 -17.94
C ASN A 9 -65.23 30.79 -18.79
N ARG A 10 -65.48 30.78 -20.11
CA ARG A 10 -64.93 29.77 -21.03
C ARG A 10 -63.43 29.98 -21.30
N LYS A 11 -62.95 31.23 -21.35
CA LYS A 11 -61.51 31.56 -21.47
C LYS A 11 -60.76 31.20 -20.19
N THR A 12 -61.28 31.57 -19.02
CA THR A 12 -60.66 31.26 -17.72
C THR A 12 -60.61 29.76 -17.42
N MET A 13 -61.61 28.97 -17.87
CA MET A 13 -61.58 27.51 -17.75
C MET A 13 -60.50 26.86 -18.64
N LYS A 14 -60.34 27.34 -19.88
CA LYS A 14 -59.31 26.85 -20.80
C LYS A 14 -57.89 27.16 -20.32
N THR A 15 -57.66 28.35 -19.74
CA THR A 15 -56.37 28.72 -19.15
C THR A 15 -56.06 27.90 -17.89
N LYS A 16 -57.06 27.63 -17.03
CA LYS A 16 -56.88 26.77 -15.84
C LYS A 16 -56.60 25.31 -16.20
N ILE A 17 -57.27 24.76 -17.23
CA ILE A 17 -57.04 23.38 -17.71
C ILE A 17 -55.67 23.24 -18.39
N MET A 18 -55.21 24.28 -19.10
CA MET A 18 -53.88 24.31 -19.73
C MET A 18 -52.74 24.42 -18.69
N ILE A 19 -52.93 25.19 -17.61
CA ILE A 19 -51.97 25.27 -16.48
C ILE A 19 -51.96 23.97 -15.67
N LEU A 20 -53.12 23.31 -15.50
CA LEU A 20 -53.20 22.01 -14.83
C LEU A 20 -52.48 20.91 -15.63
N SER A 21 -52.48 20.99 -16.95
CA SER A 21 -51.79 20.02 -17.83
C SER A 21 -50.27 20.19 -17.83
N LEU A 22 -49.74 21.42 -17.70
CA LEU A 22 -48.30 21.66 -17.52
C LEU A 22 -47.80 21.24 -16.13
N ALA A 23 -48.63 21.42 -15.09
CA ALA A 23 -48.27 21.02 -13.73
C ALA A 23 -48.21 19.49 -13.55
N VAL A 24 -49.08 18.74 -14.25
CA VAL A 24 -49.06 17.26 -14.24
C VAL A 24 -47.87 16.69 -15.04
N SER A 25 -47.42 17.40 -16.08
CA SER A 25 -46.19 17.05 -16.81
C SER A 25 -44.91 17.32 -16.01
N CYS A 26 -44.95 18.20 -15.01
CA CYS A 26 -43.80 18.52 -14.16
C CYS A 26 -43.68 17.55 -12.95
N LEU A 27 -44.77 16.83 -12.62
CA LEU A 27 -44.82 15.89 -11.50
C LEU A 27 -44.48 14.43 -11.89
N THR A 28 -44.15 14.18 -13.16
CA THR A 28 -43.66 12.87 -13.62
C THR A 28 -42.22 12.89 -14.13
N LEU A 29 -41.46 13.95 -13.82
CA LEU A 29 -40.05 13.75 -13.49
C LEU A 29 -39.98 13.09 -12.11
N PHE A 30 -40.51 11.86 -12.04
CA PHE A 30 -39.88 10.85 -11.21
C PHE A 30 -38.45 10.82 -11.70
N VAL A 31 -37.58 11.58 -11.03
CA VAL A 31 -36.19 11.23 -10.93
C VAL A 31 -36.28 9.83 -10.33
N SER A 32 -36.25 8.82 -11.18
CA SER A 32 -35.78 7.51 -10.82
C SER A 32 -34.38 7.77 -10.30
N VAL A 33 -34.26 8.11 -9.02
CA VAL A 33 -33.06 7.78 -8.28
C VAL A 33 -33.10 6.27 -8.31
N GLU A 34 -32.57 5.72 -9.39
CA GLU A 34 -32.08 4.37 -9.39
C GLU A 34 -31.17 4.35 -8.17
N VAL A 35 -31.64 3.70 -7.11
CA VAL A 35 -30.80 3.37 -5.97
C VAL A 35 -29.88 2.30 -6.52
N TRP A 36 -28.88 2.74 -7.29
CA TRP A 36 -27.72 1.95 -7.64
C TRP A 36 -27.20 1.44 -6.31
N GLY A 37 -27.11 0.11 -6.17
CA GLY A 37 -26.67 -0.51 -4.92
C GLY A 37 -25.43 0.20 -4.44
N GLN A 38 -25.51 0.85 -3.28
CA GLN A 38 -24.42 1.67 -2.78
C GLN A 38 -23.21 0.74 -2.57
N THR A 39 -22.13 0.97 -3.32
CA THR A 39 -20.89 0.25 -3.12
C THR A 39 -20.50 0.37 -1.64
N SER A 40 -20.36 -0.77 -0.98
CA SER A 40 -20.10 -0.82 0.45
C SER A 40 -19.16 -1.97 0.78
N ALA A 41 -18.51 -1.85 1.93
CA ALA A 41 -17.64 -2.89 2.44
C ALA A 41 -17.78 -3.00 3.96
N LYS A 42 -17.47 -4.18 4.48
CA LYS A 42 -17.41 -4.42 5.92
C LYS A 42 -16.18 -5.24 6.25
N ILE A 43 -15.34 -4.72 7.14
CA ILE A 43 -14.22 -5.47 7.71
C ILE A 43 -14.74 -6.23 8.93
N GLU A 44 -14.66 -7.55 8.90
CA GLU A 44 -15.12 -8.41 9.99
C GLU A 44 -13.99 -8.74 10.96
N LYS A 45 -12.77 -8.96 10.44
CA LYS A 45 -11.63 -9.39 11.25
C LYS A 45 -10.32 -8.98 10.62
N VAL A 46 -9.37 -8.58 11.46
CA VAL A 46 -7.96 -8.38 11.10
C VAL A 46 -7.11 -9.19 12.08
N TRP A 47 -6.11 -9.92 11.59
CA TRP A 47 -5.12 -10.61 12.42
C TRP A 47 -3.76 -10.62 11.71
N ILE A 48 -2.70 -10.98 12.45
CA ILE A 48 -1.32 -10.78 12.00
C ILE A 48 -0.53 -12.06 12.24
N ASP A 49 0.19 -12.51 11.22
CA ASP A 49 1.30 -13.44 11.37
C ASP A 49 2.60 -12.62 11.42
N TYR A 50 3.31 -12.72 12.53
CA TYR A 50 4.60 -12.04 12.72
C TYR A 50 5.75 -12.87 12.17
N ASP A 51 6.85 -12.18 11.82
CA ASP A 51 8.14 -12.80 11.49
C ASP A 51 8.11 -13.74 10.27
N VAL A 52 7.22 -13.42 9.32
CA VAL A 52 7.06 -14.16 8.07
C VAL A 52 8.10 -13.70 7.04
N TYR A 53 8.57 -14.64 6.22
CA TYR A 53 9.43 -14.35 5.09
C TYR A 53 8.65 -14.41 3.77
N GLU A 54 8.66 -13.31 3.02
CA GLU A 54 8.19 -13.24 1.63
C GLU A 54 9.23 -12.50 0.79
N ASN A 55 9.57 -13.04 -0.40
CA ASN A 55 10.60 -12.48 -1.28
C ASN A 55 11.93 -12.16 -0.56
N TYR A 56 12.36 -13.04 0.36
CA TYR A 56 13.57 -12.91 1.19
C TYR A 56 13.57 -11.73 2.18
N GLN A 57 12.43 -11.06 2.36
CA GLN A 57 12.27 -10.01 3.36
C GLN A 57 11.51 -10.56 4.57
N LYS A 58 12.00 -10.24 5.77
CA LYS A 58 11.29 -10.53 7.01
C LYS A 58 10.27 -9.43 7.28
N GLY A 59 9.04 -9.79 7.61
CA GLY A 59 7.97 -8.84 7.84
C GLY A 59 6.79 -9.43 8.60
N MET A 60 5.70 -8.68 8.58
CA MET A 60 4.39 -9.15 9.05
C MET A 60 3.48 -9.42 7.86
N ARG A 61 2.71 -10.48 7.96
CA ARG A 61 1.58 -10.73 7.05
C ARG A 61 0.30 -10.35 7.77
N ILE A 62 -0.42 -9.40 7.21
CA ILE A 62 -1.70 -8.91 7.71
C ILE A 62 -2.79 -9.68 6.98
N HIS A 63 -3.68 -10.29 7.75
CA HIS A 63 -4.81 -11.06 7.25
C HIS A 63 -6.11 -10.31 7.51
N LEU A 64 -7.00 -10.33 6.52
CA LEU A 64 -8.27 -9.64 6.54
C LEU A 64 -9.40 -10.60 6.20
N LYS A 65 -10.47 -10.55 6.99
CA LYS A 65 -11.80 -11.04 6.62
C LYS A 65 -12.71 -9.85 6.34
N PHE A 66 -13.24 -9.74 5.14
CA PHE A 66 -14.12 -8.65 4.76
C PHE A 66 -15.13 -9.04 3.67
N SER A 67 -16.23 -8.30 3.60
CA SER A 67 -17.21 -8.39 2.51
C SER A 67 -17.25 -7.09 1.71
N VAL A 68 -17.56 -7.20 0.42
CA VAL A 68 -17.80 -6.08 -0.49
C VAL A 68 -19.07 -6.32 -1.30
N ASP A 69 -19.82 -5.26 -1.52
CA ASP A 69 -21.06 -5.25 -2.30
C ASP A 69 -20.96 -4.25 -3.46
N ASP A 70 -21.63 -4.58 -4.57
CA ASP A 70 -21.58 -3.86 -5.85
C ASP A 70 -20.18 -3.73 -6.46
N MET A 71 -19.34 -4.76 -6.30
CA MET A 71 -17.96 -4.78 -6.81
C MET A 71 -17.68 -5.88 -7.85
N LEU A 72 -18.71 -6.46 -8.47
CA LEU A 72 -18.55 -7.49 -9.51
C LEU A 72 -17.61 -7.01 -10.62
N ASN A 73 -16.51 -7.72 -10.83
CA ASN A 73 -15.47 -7.43 -11.83
C ASN A 73 -14.83 -6.03 -11.73
N LYS A 74 -15.11 -5.27 -10.66
CA LYS A 74 -14.49 -3.99 -10.37
C LYS A 74 -13.26 -4.22 -9.50
N LYS A 75 -12.12 -3.62 -9.87
CA LYS A 75 -10.89 -3.71 -9.07
C LYS A 75 -11.01 -2.79 -7.87
N GLY A 76 -10.72 -3.26 -6.68
CA GLY A 76 -10.53 -2.44 -5.47
C GLY A 76 -9.18 -2.71 -4.83
N SER A 77 -8.90 -2.02 -3.73
CA SER A 77 -7.66 -2.20 -2.97
C SER A 77 -7.88 -2.18 -1.47
N CYS A 78 -7.14 -3.02 -0.75
CA CYS A 78 -6.99 -2.91 0.70
C CYS A 78 -5.63 -2.26 0.98
N VAL A 79 -5.61 -1.21 1.79
CA VAL A 79 -4.41 -0.43 2.11
C VAL A 79 -4.22 -0.41 3.61
N ALA A 80 -3.01 -0.73 4.08
CA ALA A 80 -2.62 -0.60 5.49
C ALA A 80 -1.74 0.64 5.67
N TRP A 81 -2.07 1.50 6.63
CA TRP A 81 -1.26 2.67 7.00
C TRP A 81 -0.66 2.50 8.38
N PHE A 82 0.60 2.91 8.56
CA PHE A 82 1.34 2.66 9.80
C PHE A 82 1.64 3.94 10.56
N TYR A 83 1.53 3.85 11.89
CA TYR A 83 1.66 4.96 12.81
C TYR A 83 2.44 4.55 14.05
N PHE A 84 3.06 5.52 14.70
CA PHE A 84 3.43 5.41 16.10
C PHE A 84 2.18 5.27 16.97
N SER A 85 2.35 4.76 18.20
CA SER A 85 1.25 4.59 19.15
C SER A 85 0.47 5.89 19.43
N ASP A 86 1.14 7.04 19.41
CA ASP A 86 0.54 8.37 19.55
C ASP A 86 -0.33 8.81 18.34
N GLY A 87 -0.29 8.09 17.22
CA GLY A 87 -1.00 8.41 15.98
C GLY A 87 -0.19 9.19 14.95
N THR A 88 1.06 9.53 15.24
CA THR A 88 1.98 10.10 14.25
C THR A 88 2.24 9.08 13.14
N LYS A 89 1.99 9.45 11.88
CA LYS A 89 2.24 8.59 10.71
C LYS A 89 3.73 8.28 10.57
N LEU A 90 4.07 7.03 10.27
CA LEU A 90 5.43 6.66 9.91
C LEU A 90 5.81 7.28 8.55
N LYS A 91 7.04 7.75 8.43
CA LYS A 91 7.56 8.35 7.21
C LYS A 91 8.35 7.33 6.40
N ASP A 92 8.09 7.30 5.10
CA ASP A 92 8.87 6.49 4.17
C ASP A 92 10.05 7.30 3.62
N TYR A 93 11.20 6.65 3.46
CA TYR A 93 12.44 7.29 2.99
C TYR A 93 13.00 6.72 1.69
N ASN A 94 12.51 5.58 1.21
CA ASN A 94 13.03 4.93 0.00
C ASN A 94 12.04 4.92 -1.18
N GLY A 95 10.78 5.33 -0.96
CA GLY A 95 9.75 5.44 -1.98
C GLY A 95 8.98 4.15 -2.28
N ARG A 96 9.27 3.03 -1.61
CA ARG A 96 8.77 1.70 -2.00
C ARG A 96 7.42 1.33 -1.40
N TYR A 97 7.21 1.67 -0.13
CA TYR A 97 5.98 1.34 0.62
C TYR A 97 5.36 2.61 1.18
N LYS A 98 4.80 3.44 0.29
CA LYS A 98 4.30 4.76 0.67
C LYS A 98 2.97 5.16 0.07
N THR A 99 2.33 6.08 0.77
CA THR A 99 1.26 6.94 0.26
C THR A 99 1.82 8.02 -0.66
N SER A 100 0.95 8.67 -1.43
CA SER A 100 1.30 9.85 -2.25
C SER A 100 1.96 10.97 -1.44
N ASN A 101 1.62 11.06 -0.14
CA ASN A 101 2.15 12.04 0.79
C ASN A 101 3.43 11.58 1.53
N GLY A 102 4.03 10.45 1.16
CA GLY A 102 5.32 10.00 1.69
C GLY A 102 5.28 9.31 3.05
N HIS A 103 4.11 8.85 3.49
CA HIS A 103 3.96 8.06 4.71
C HIS A 103 3.91 6.57 4.42
N VAL A 104 4.42 5.74 5.32
CA VAL A 104 4.52 4.29 5.15
C VAL A 104 3.14 3.66 4.96
N SER A 105 3.00 2.87 3.89
CA SER A 105 1.80 2.08 3.61
C SER A 105 2.11 0.90 2.71
N THR A 106 1.37 -0.20 2.89
CA THR A 106 1.37 -1.34 1.95
C THR A 106 -0.07 -1.60 1.47
N SER A 107 -0.24 -2.22 0.31
CA SER A 107 -1.57 -2.45 -0.25
C SER A 107 -1.59 -3.67 -1.15
N GLU A 108 -2.74 -4.33 -1.21
CA GLU A 108 -3.03 -5.38 -2.19
C GLU A 108 -4.37 -5.14 -2.87
N ASN A 109 -4.47 -5.61 -4.11
CA ASN A 109 -5.67 -5.42 -4.93
C ASN A 109 -6.60 -6.64 -4.83
N TYR A 110 -7.90 -6.39 -4.87
CA TYR A 110 -8.92 -7.43 -4.96
C TYR A 110 -9.83 -7.20 -6.18
N LYS A 111 -10.43 -8.28 -6.69
CA LYS A 111 -11.39 -8.22 -7.81
C LYS A 111 -12.47 -9.28 -7.61
N PRO A 112 -13.65 -8.91 -7.09
CA PRO A 112 -14.75 -9.84 -6.83
C PRO A 112 -15.29 -10.50 -8.09
N GLY A 113 -15.56 -11.81 -8.01
CA GLY A 113 -16.24 -12.58 -9.06
C GLY A 113 -17.76 -12.51 -8.99
N TYR A 114 -18.31 -11.92 -7.92
CA TYR A 114 -19.75 -11.79 -7.67
C TYR A 114 -20.07 -10.37 -7.19
N THR A 115 -21.32 -9.94 -7.34
CA THR A 115 -21.78 -8.62 -6.90
C THR A 115 -21.58 -8.41 -5.40
N SER A 116 -21.89 -9.43 -4.61
CA SER A 116 -21.53 -9.53 -3.19
C SER A 116 -20.46 -10.61 -3.04
N SER A 117 -19.34 -10.30 -2.40
CA SER A 117 -18.24 -11.25 -2.20
C SER A 117 -17.62 -11.11 -0.82
N THR A 118 -17.33 -12.24 -0.20
CA THR A 118 -16.59 -12.31 1.07
C THR A 118 -15.22 -12.90 0.83
N TYR A 119 -14.19 -12.21 1.32
CA TYR A 119 -12.83 -12.71 1.41
C TYR A 119 -12.62 -13.18 2.85
N ASN A 120 -12.38 -14.48 3.03
CA ASN A 120 -12.18 -15.06 4.36
C ASN A 120 -10.75 -14.92 4.88
N ASP A 121 -9.77 -14.75 3.98
CA ASP A 121 -8.34 -14.68 4.28
C ASP A 121 -7.60 -13.91 3.16
N PHE A 122 -7.77 -12.59 3.13
CA PHE A 122 -7.02 -11.71 2.22
C PHE A 122 -5.73 -11.24 2.90
N LYS A 123 -4.61 -11.24 2.16
CA LYS A 123 -3.26 -11.07 2.73
C LYS A 123 -2.59 -9.83 2.20
N ILE A 124 -1.95 -9.07 3.08
CA ILE A 124 -1.11 -7.92 2.74
C ILE A 124 0.22 -8.11 3.48
N PHE A 125 1.35 -7.99 2.79
CA PHE A 125 2.67 -8.14 3.39
C PHE A 125 3.33 -6.77 3.64
N MET A 126 3.92 -6.60 4.82
CA MET A 126 4.72 -5.43 5.18
C MET A 126 6.10 -5.88 5.69
N PRO A 127 7.19 -5.64 4.93
CA PRO A 127 8.55 -5.86 5.41
C PRO A 127 8.87 -4.96 6.61
N TYR A 128 9.58 -5.48 7.61
CA TYR A 128 9.92 -4.66 8.79
C TYR A 128 10.92 -3.55 8.47
N ASP A 129 11.82 -3.78 7.52
CA ASP A 129 12.81 -2.78 7.09
C ASP A 129 12.13 -1.54 6.45
N GLU A 130 10.94 -1.71 5.90
CA GLU A 130 10.16 -0.65 5.24
C GLU A 130 9.36 0.20 6.23
N LEU A 131 9.41 -0.12 7.53
CA LEU A 131 8.90 0.75 8.60
C LEU A 131 9.88 1.88 8.94
N HIS A 132 11.13 1.80 8.43
CA HIS A 132 12.18 2.81 8.58
C HIS A 132 12.46 3.24 10.03
N LEU A 133 12.49 2.26 10.92
CA LEU A 133 12.74 2.48 12.33
C LEU A 133 14.21 2.25 12.66
N ALA A 134 14.74 3.09 13.55
CA ALA A 134 16.02 2.84 14.15
C ALA A 134 15.96 1.62 15.06
N ALA A 135 17.13 1.20 15.55
CA ALA A 135 17.19 0.19 16.59
C ALA A 135 16.43 0.64 17.85
N GLY A 136 15.62 -0.25 18.44
CA GLY A 136 14.88 0.06 19.66
C GLY A 136 13.59 -0.73 19.78
N SER A 137 12.84 -0.49 20.85
CA SER A 137 11.51 -1.05 21.02
C SER A 137 10.47 0.00 20.64
N TYR A 138 9.54 -0.37 19.76
CA TYR A 138 8.50 0.51 19.28
C TYR A 138 7.14 -0.14 19.47
N SER A 139 6.21 0.63 20.05
CA SER A 139 4.79 0.34 20.01
C SER A 139 4.17 1.14 18.88
N LEU A 140 3.57 0.43 17.94
CA LEU A 140 3.03 0.97 16.70
C LEU A 140 1.58 0.53 16.56
N LYS A 141 0.89 1.18 15.64
CA LYS A 141 -0.44 0.78 15.23
C LYS A 141 -0.62 0.92 13.73
N PHE A 142 -1.55 0.17 13.18
CA PHE A 142 -2.01 0.35 11.81
C PHE A 142 -3.52 0.21 11.74
N ASP A 143 -4.11 0.83 10.73
CA ASP A 143 -5.49 0.59 10.31
C ASP A 143 -5.51 0.20 8.84
N ILE A 144 -6.65 -0.33 8.39
CA ILE A 144 -6.83 -0.80 7.03
C ILE A 144 -8.01 -0.06 6.40
N GLY A 145 -7.78 0.55 5.24
CA GLY A 145 -8.83 1.06 4.37
C GLY A 145 -9.16 0.09 3.24
N ILE A 146 -10.45 -0.06 2.93
CA ILE A 146 -10.91 -0.71 1.69
C ILE A 146 -11.36 0.38 0.73
N PHE A 147 -10.89 0.30 -0.51
CA PHE A 147 -11.19 1.24 -1.57
C PHE A 147 -11.89 0.58 -2.74
N ASP A 148 -12.85 1.28 -3.32
CA ASP A 148 -13.53 0.90 -4.54
C ASP A 148 -12.67 1.19 -5.80
N HIS A 149 -13.26 0.91 -6.97
CA HIS A 149 -12.64 1.15 -8.28
C HIS A 149 -12.41 2.62 -8.64
N ASN A 150 -13.10 3.54 -7.98
CA ASN A 150 -12.95 4.98 -8.14
C ASN A 150 -11.98 5.57 -7.10
N SER A 151 -11.29 4.72 -6.34
CA SER A 151 -10.43 5.12 -5.22
C SER A 151 -11.17 5.84 -4.09
N ASN A 152 -12.47 5.60 -3.92
CA ASN A 152 -13.21 6.03 -2.73
C ASN A 152 -12.99 5.03 -1.61
N GLN A 153 -12.73 5.53 -0.40
CA GLN A 153 -12.65 4.68 0.79
C GLN A 153 -14.07 4.28 1.23
N ILE A 154 -14.36 2.99 1.22
CA ILE A 154 -15.68 2.42 1.50
C ILE A 154 -15.75 1.66 2.84
N ALA A 155 -14.61 1.37 3.46
CA ALA A 155 -14.53 0.91 4.84
C ALA A 155 -13.17 1.26 5.46
N VAL A 156 -13.13 1.30 6.80
CA VAL A 156 -11.91 1.41 7.60
C VAL A 156 -11.99 0.46 8.79
N SER A 157 -10.87 -0.14 9.19
CA SER A 157 -10.80 -0.96 10.39
C SER A 157 -10.53 -0.10 11.62
N GLU A 158 -10.76 -0.68 12.79
CA GLU A 158 -10.13 -0.21 14.03
C GLU A 158 -8.60 -0.36 13.96
N TYR A 159 -7.89 0.39 14.80
CA TYR A 159 -6.45 0.26 14.95
C TYR A 159 -6.04 -1.10 15.51
N GLN A 160 -5.09 -1.74 14.85
CA GLN A 160 -4.38 -2.90 15.35
C GLN A 160 -3.03 -2.46 15.93
N ASN A 161 -2.85 -2.70 17.23
CA ASN A 161 -1.61 -2.40 17.91
C ASN A 161 -0.62 -3.56 17.76
N PHE A 162 0.65 -3.25 17.59
CA PHE A 162 1.71 -4.23 17.57
C PHE A 162 3.02 -3.63 18.09
N SER A 163 3.92 -4.50 18.54
CA SER A 163 5.24 -4.09 19.00
C SER A 163 6.31 -4.77 18.18
N ILE A 164 7.36 -4.02 17.86
CA ILE A 164 8.54 -4.56 17.19
C ILE A 164 9.79 -4.02 17.85
N ASN A 165 10.84 -4.83 17.79
CA ASN A 165 12.16 -4.46 18.27
C ASN A 165 13.15 -4.54 17.10
N PRO A 166 13.18 -3.56 16.18
CA PRO A 166 14.19 -3.50 15.15
C PRO A 166 15.58 -3.56 15.79
N ILE A 167 16.39 -4.49 15.33
CA ILE A 167 17.80 -4.61 15.69
C ILE A 167 18.56 -3.82 14.61
N PRO A 168 19.63 -3.07 14.95
CA PRO A 168 20.38 -2.37 13.92
C PRO A 168 20.86 -3.38 12.87
N THR A 169 20.63 -3.09 11.59
CA THR A 169 20.99 -3.97 10.46
C THR A 169 22.51 -4.12 10.24
N ASN A 170 23.32 -3.70 11.21
CA ASN A 170 24.77 -3.93 11.27
C ASN A 170 25.18 -5.07 12.21
N THR A 171 24.29 -6.00 12.59
CA THR A 171 24.71 -7.24 13.28
C THR A 171 23.76 -8.40 13.02
N TYR A 172 24.02 -9.17 11.95
CA TYR A 172 23.77 -10.61 11.99
C TYR A 172 24.96 -11.23 12.75
N THR A 173 24.81 -11.45 14.05
CA THR A 173 25.76 -12.25 14.82
C THR A 173 25.52 -13.73 14.56
N GLN A 174 26.53 -14.37 13.95
CA GLN A 174 26.91 -15.77 14.20
C GLN A 174 27.11 -15.98 15.73
N PRO A 175 27.00 -17.23 16.26
CA PRO A 175 26.82 -17.52 17.69
C PRO A 175 27.89 -16.96 18.65
N THR A 176 27.44 -16.69 19.89
CA THR A 176 27.97 -15.77 20.93
C THR A 176 29.22 -16.23 21.72
N PHE A 177 30.07 -15.26 22.14
CA PHE A 177 30.94 -15.35 23.34
C PHE A 177 30.95 -13.99 24.10
N THR A 178 31.18 -14.02 25.42
CA THR A 178 30.70 -13.05 26.45
C THR A 178 31.58 -11.86 26.87
N GLN A 179 30.90 -10.72 27.20
CA GLN A 179 31.15 -9.60 28.18
C GLN A 179 32.20 -8.50 27.85
N PRO A 180 32.18 -7.25 28.43
CA PRO A 180 31.25 -6.60 29.39
C PRO A 180 30.75 -5.16 28.99
N THR A 181 29.97 -4.54 29.90
CA THR A 181 29.24 -3.24 29.86
C THR A 181 30.08 -1.96 29.62
N TYR A 182 29.51 -0.99 28.87
CA TYR A 182 29.99 0.40 28.79
C TYR A 182 28.87 1.46 28.69
N THR A 183 29.14 2.62 29.28
CA THR A 183 28.34 3.86 29.33
C THR A 183 28.40 4.66 28.02
N GLN A 184 27.29 5.34 27.68
CA GLN A 184 27.09 6.11 26.43
C GLN A 184 27.66 7.54 26.48
N PRO A 185 28.18 8.06 25.35
CA PRO A 185 28.09 9.49 25.07
C PRO A 185 27.60 9.85 23.65
N THR A 186 26.72 10.86 23.65
CA THR A 186 26.41 11.97 22.71
C THR A 186 26.70 11.86 21.19
N PHE A 187 25.65 12.13 20.41
CA PHE A 187 25.58 12.13 18.94
C PHE A 187 26.30 13.28 18.22
N THR A 188 26.96 12.96 17.11
CA THR A 188 27.26 13.86 15.96
C THR A 188 26.88 13.16 14.65
N GLN A 189 26.54 13.93 13.60
CA GLN A 189 26.02 13.46 12.31
C GLN A 189 26.92 12.40 11.63
N PRO A 190 26.37 11.43 10.87
CA PRO A 190 27.13 10.27 10.42
C PRO A 190 28.14 10.65 9.34
N THR A 191 29.41 10.49 9.67
CA THR A 191 30.49 10.35 8.71
C THR A 191 30.31 9.03 7.95
N VAL A 192 30.13 9.10 6.63
CA VAL A 192 30.08 7.92 5.77
C VAL A 192 31.42 7.21 5.85
N ASN A 193 31.45 6.00 6.42
CA ASN A 193 32.69 5.26 6.66
C ASN A 193 33.10 4.50 5.39
N CYS A 194 34.26 4.83 4.81
CA CYS A 194 34.80 4.14 3.62
C CYS A 194 34.90 2.62 3.81
N THR A 195 35.21 2.12 5.01
CA THR A 195 35.31 0.68 5.24
C THR A 195 33.97 -0.03 5.04
N THR A 196 32.87 0.64 5.40
CA THR A 196 31.50 0.12 5.22
C THR A 196 31.09 0.11 3.75
N LEU A 197 31.42 1.18 3.01
CA LEU A 197 31.16 1.25 1.58
C LEU A 197 31.90 0.13 0.83
N GLN A 198 33.12 -0.20 1.23
CA GLN A 198 33.98 -1.18 0.55
C GLN A 198 33.45 -2.60 0.76
N LEU A 199 32.99 -2.89 1.98
CA LEU A 199 32.38 -4.19 2.30
C LEU A 199 31.07 -4.38 1.54
N ASN A 200 30.22 -3.34 1.47
CA ASN A 200 28.98 -3.38 0.72
C ASN A 200 29.21 -3.52 -0.79
N TYR A 201 30.21 -2.81 -1.33
CA TYR A 201 30.61 -2.91 -2.73
C TYR A 201 31.01 -4.33 -3.10
N LYS A 202 31.89 -4.96 -2.30
CA LYS A 202 32.32 -6.34 -2.49
C LYS A 202 31.15 -7.32 -2.45
N LYS A 203 30.28 -7.19 -1.44
CA LYS A 203 29.09 -8.05 -1.30
C LYS A 203 28.14 -7.93 -2.49
N TYR A 204 27.88 -6.72 -2.98
CA TYR A 204 26.96 -6.53 -4.09
C TYR A 204 27.55 -7.04 -5.41
N LYS A 205 28.86 -6.91 -5.62
CA LYS A 205 29.57 -7.52 -6.75
C LYS A 205 29.50 -9.04 -6.72
N GLU A 206 29.71 -9.65 -5.55
CA GLU A 206 29.60 -11.11 -5.38
C GLU A 206 28.18 -11.62 -5.66
N ASN A 207 27.16 -10.94 -5.13
CA ASN A 207 25.75 -11.29 -5.38
C ASN A 207 25.35 -11.09 -6.85
N LEU A 208 25.83 -10.03 -7.49
CA LEU A 208 25.62 -9.79 -8.92
C LEU A 208 26.24 -10.92 -9.75
N ALA A 209 27.48 -11.30 -9.44
CA ALA A 209 28.18 -12.38 -10.13
C ALA A 209 27.47 -13.73 -9.97
N ASP A 210 26.95 -14.04 -8.78
CA ASP A 210 26.17 -15.26 -8.55
C ASP A 210 24.85 -15.25 -9.35
N CYS A 211 24.14 -14.12 -9.36
CA CYS A 211 22.92 -13.97 -10.16
C CYS A 211 23.18 -14.11 -11.66
N GLU A 212 24.25 -13.50 -12.18
CA GLU A 212 24.64 -13.62 -13.59
C GLU A 212 25.04 -15.07 -13.94
N LYS A 213 25.80 -15.74 -13.07
CA LYS A 213 26.17 -17.15 -13.22
C LYS A 213 24.96 -18.09 -13.20
N LYS A 214 24.01 -17.87 -12.29
CA LYS A 214 22.77 -18.65 -12.22
C LYS A 214 21.91 -18.46 -13.46
N ARG A 215 21.80 -17.23 -13.96
CA ARG A 215 21.11 -16.93 -15.21
C ARG A 215 21.75 -17.66 -16.39
N GLU A 216 23.07 -17.64 -16.48
CA GLU A 216 23.82 -18.31 -17.54
C GLU A 216 23.65 -19.84 -17.49
N GLN A 217 23.67 -20.43 -16.29
CA GLN A 217 23.36 -21.86 -16.10
C GLN A 217 21.96 -22.21 -16.62
N LEU A 218 20.96 -21.38 -16.31
CA LEU A 218 19.58 -21.58 -16.79
C LEU A 218 19.47 -21.45 -18.30
N LEU A 219 20.18 -20.50 -18.92
CA LEU A 219 20.22 -20.34 -20.37
C LEU A 219 20.87 -21.56 -21.05
N ASN A 220 21.98 -22.07 -20.49
CA ASN A 220 22.67 -23.27 -20.99
C ASN A 220 21.82 -24.54 -20.83
N GLN A 221 20.87 -24.54 -19.89
CA GLN A 221 19.90 -25.62 -19.69
C GLN A 221 18.59 -25.44 -20.49
N GLY A 222 18.50 -24.42 -21.36
CA GLY A 222 17.29 -24.13 -22.16
C GLY A 222 16.11 -23.55 -21.37
N SER A 223 16.33 -23.11 -20.13
CA SER A 223 15.30 -22.60 -19.21
C SER A 223 15.10 -21.09 -19.35
N TYR A 224 14.70 -20.63 -20.54
CA TYR A 224 14.65 -19.20 -20.89
C TYR A 224 13.67 -18.36 -20.04
N ILE A 225 12.52 -18.91 -19.65
CA ILE A 225 11.53 -18.20 -18.82
C ILE A 225 12.11 -17.94 -17.42
N LEU A 226 12.76 -18.95 -16.82
CA LEU A 226 13.40 -18.81 -15.51
C LEU A 226 14.60 -17.85 -15.58
N ALA A 227 15.38 -17.91 -16.66
CA ALA A 227 16.48 -16.97 -16.90
C ALA A 227 16.00 -15.52 -17.06
N SER A 228 14.83 -15.31 -17.67
CA SER A 228 14.22 -13.97 -17.81
C SER A 228 13.86 -13.35 -16.46
N GLY A 229 13.51 -14.16 -15.46
CA GLY A 229 13.23 -13.69 -14.09
C GLY A 229 14.45 -13.07 -13.40
N TYR A 230 15.66 -13.37 -13.85
CA TYR A 230 16.90 -12.79 -13.31
C TYR A 230 17.24 -11.41 -13.92
N ILE A 231 16.57 -10.98 -14.99
CA ILE A 231 16.92 -9.72 -15.67
C ILE A 231 16.67 -8.51 -14.78
N SER A 232 15.51 -8.43 -14.12
CA SER A 232 15.19 -7.35 -13.16
C SER A 232 16.13 -7.37 -11.96
N ILE A 233 16.39 -8.55 -11.40
CA ILE A 233 17.28 -8.75 -10.25
C ILE A 233 18.71 -8.26 -10.55
N ILE A 234 19.25 -8.61 -11.72
CA ILE A 234 20.58 -8.17 -12.18
C ILE A 234 20.60 -6.64 -12.39
N SER A 235 19.51 -6.07 -12.91
CA SER A 235 19.37 -4.62 -13.08
C SER A 235 19.37 -3.88 -11.73
N ASP A 236 18.67 -4.40 -10.74
CA ASP A 236 18.58 -3.84 -9.40
C ASP A 236 19.94 -3.85 -8.70
N TRP A 237 20.65 -4.98 -8.74
CA TRP A 237 22.02 -5.06 -8.22
C TRP A 237 22.97 -4.07 -8.89
N LYS A 238 22.88 -3.92 -10.22
CA LYS A 238 23.67 -2.93 -10.95
C LYS A 238 23.33 -1.50 -10.51
N SER A 239 22.08 -1.21 -10.14
CA SER A 239 21.69 0.10 -9.62
C SER A 239 22.27 0.36 -8.24
N MET A 240 22.16 -0.61 -7.33
CA MET A 240 22.68 -0.50 -5.98
C MET A 240 24.21 -0.31 -5.96
N ILE A 241 24.92 -0.94 -6.90
CA ILE A 241 26.37 -0.73 -7.08
C ILE A 241 26.67 0.70 -7.53
N ARG A 242 25.90 1.26 -8.48
CA ARG A 242 26.07 2.66 -8.93
C ARG A 242 25.82 3.66 -7.81
N ASP A 243 24.80 3.41 -6.97
CA ASP A 243 24.48 4.28 -5.85
C ASP A 243 25.58 4.26 -4.78
N LEU A 244 26.21 3.10 -4.55
CA LEU A 244 27.39 2.97 -3.68
C LEU A 244 28.61 3.70 -4.26
N GLU A 245 28.86 3.59 -5.57
CA GLU A 245 29.94 4.30 -6.25
C GLU A 245 29.76 5.83 -6.15
N ASP A 246 28.53 6.33 -6.27
CA ASP A 246 28.22 7.75 -6.08
C ASP A 246 28.44 8.22 -4.64
N GLN A 247 28.01 7.40 -3.66
CA GLN A 247 28.27 7.67 -2.24
C GLN A 247 29.77 7.69 -1.93
N ALA A 248 30.53 6.74 -2.46
CA ALA A 248 31.98 6.69 -2.29
C ALA A 248 32.68 7.90 -2.90
N ARG A 249 32.27 8.31 -4.10
CA ARG A 249 32.75 9.53 -4.75
C ARG A 249 32.49 10.78 -3.90
N LYS A 250 31.28 10.93 -3.37
CA LYS A 250 30.92 12.04 -2.47
C LYS A 250 31.70 12.03 -1.16
N ALA A 251 32.07 10.84 -0.68
CA ALA A 251 32.85 10.65 0.54
C ALA A 251 34.38 10.68 0.32
N GLY A 252 34.86 10.81 -0.92
CA GLY A 252 36.29 10.74 -1.24
C GLY A 252 36.91 9.35 -1.07
N CYS A 253 36.10 8.29 -1.05
CA CYS A 253 36.52 6.90 -0.90
C CYS A 253 36.74 6.25 -2.27
N VAL A 254 37.78 5.41 -2.41
CA VAL A 254 38.01 4.58 -3.61
C VAL A 254 37.58 3.14 -3.33
N LEU A 255 36.55 2.66 -4.03
CA LEU A 255 36.06 1.28 -3.94
C LEU A 255 36.97 0.34 -4.75
N TYR A 256 37.22 -0.86 -4.21
CA TYR A 256 38.00 -1.92 -4.86
C TYR A 256 37.21 -3.23 -4.82
#